data_AF-A0A951BNG7-F1
#
_entry.id   AF-A0A951BNG7-F1
#
_cell.length_a   1.000
_cell.length_b   1.000
_cell.length_c   1.000
_cell.angle_alpha   90.00
_cell.angle_beta   90.00
_cell.angle_gamma   90.00
#
_symmetry.space_group_name_H-M   'P 1'
#
loop_
_entity.id
_entity.type
_entity.pdbx_description
1 polymer ?
#
loop_
_entity_poly.entity_id
_entity_poly.type
_entity_poly.pdbx_seq_one_letter_code
_entity_poly.pdbx_strand_id
1 'polypeptide(L)' 'MARHVVVGDLRVQQIEYKDGRRSWTIVRPEGTEHREADRFLCQHEGSGTQRTYAYLLVDHLRWL' A
#
# COMPACT_ATOMS: atom_id res chain seq x y z
N MET A 1 7.85 -12.38 -19.37
CA MET A 1 7.21 -12.07 -18.06
C MET A 1 6.32 -10.85 -18.24
N ALA A 2 5.05 -11.06 -18.55
CA ALA A 2 4.11 -9.96 -18.69
C ALA A 2 3.84 -9.38 -17.28
N ARG A 3 4.26 -8.14 -17.03
CA ARG A 3 3.76 -7.37 -15.89
C ARG A 3 2.29 -7.12 -16.20
N HIS A 4 1.38 -7.92 -15.64
CA HIS A 4 -0.05 -7.64 -15.74
C HIS A 4 -0.27 -6.24 -15.17
N VAL A 5 -0.59 -5.30 -16.06
CA VAL A 5 -1.02 -3.97 -15.65
C VAL A 5 -2.42 -4.17 -15.12
N VAL A 6 -2.56 -4.33 -13.81
CA VAL A 6 -3.88 -4.46 -13.18
C VAL A 6 -4.50 -3.07 -13.13
N VAL A 7 -5.11 -2.64 -14.23
CA VAL A 7 -5.90 -1.40 -14.32
C VAL A 7 -7.27 -1.69 -13.70
N GLY A 8 -7.68 -0.92 -12.69
CA GLY A 8 -8.96 -1.15 -12.00
C GLY A 8 -8.87 -1.85 -10.64
N ASP A 9 -7.68 -1.98 -10.03
CA ASP A 9 -7.49 -2.76 -8.81
C ASP A 9 -6.56 -2.07 -7.80
N LEU A 10 -6.62 -2.49 -6.54
CA LEU A 10 -5.83 -1.97 -5.43
C LEU A 10 -4.34 -2.20 -5.63
N ARG A 11 -3.52 -1.20 -5.31
CA ARG A 11 -2.06 -1.24 -5.48
C ARG A 11 -1.36 -0.72 -4.24
N VAL A 12 -0.28 -1.40 -3.88
CA VAL A 12 0.66 -0.91 -2.87
C VAL A 12 1.51 0.21 -3.49
N GLN A 13 1.60 1.35 -2.82
CA GLN A 13 2.45 2.49 -3.19
C GLN A 13 3.48 2.75 -2.09
N GLN A 14 4.73 2.90 -2.49
CA GLN A 14 5.79 3.36 -1.61
C GLN A 14 5.87 4.89 -1.66
N ILE A 15 5.98 5.52 -0.50
CA ILE A 15 6.23 6.95 -0.34
C ILE A 15 7.63 7.11 0.23
N GLU A 16 8.50 7.78 -0.51
CA GLU A 16 9.83 8.18 -0.04
C GLU A 16 9.80 9.64 0.41
N TYR A 17 10.07 9.86 1.69
CA TYR A 17 10.15 11.19 2.27
C TYR A 17 11.55 11.78 2.10
N LYS A 18 11.65 13.12 2.12
CA LYS A 18 12.93 13.84 1.96
C LYS A 18 13.95 13.53 3.04
N ASP A 19 13.51 13.03 4.20
CA ASP A 19 14.35 12.64 5.33
C ASP A 19 14.87 11.19 5.23
N GLY A 20 14.60 10.50 4.12
CA GLY A 20 15.00 9.11 3.89
C GLY A 20 14.04 8.08 4.51
N ARG A 21 12.96 8.51 5.16
CA ARG A 21 11.91 7.58 5.61
C ARG A 21 11.15 7.02 4.42
N ARG A 22 10.76 5.77 4.56
CA ARG A 22 9.94 5.05 3.59
C ARG A 22 8.66 4.63 4.29
N SER A 23 7.54 5.05 3.74
CA SER A 23 6.22 4.61 4.18
C SER A 23 5.52 3.87 3.05
N TRP A 24 4.54 3.07 3.41
CA TRP A 24 3.77 2.25 2.47
C TRP A 24 2.30 2.57 2.63
N THR A 25 1.61 2.83 1.52
CA THR A 25 0.17 3.07 1.46
C THR A 25 -0.48 2.19 0.41
N ILE A 26 -1.80 2.14 0.40
CA ILE A 26 -2.59 1.41 -0.60
C ILE A 26 -3.42 2.43 -1.37
N VAL A 27 -3.33 2.39 -2.70
CA VAL A 27 -4.11 3.24 -3.59
C VAL A 27 -5.13 2.41 -4.35
N ARG A 28 -6.31 2.99 -4.50
CA ARG A 28 -7.36 2.50 -5.38
C ARG A 28 -7.05 2.83 -6.84
N PRO A 29 -7.72 2.16 -7.80
CA PRO A 29 -7.54 2.44 -9.22
C PRO A 29 -7.86 3.88 -9.63
N GLU A 30 -8.71 4.60 -8.90
CA GLU A 30 -8.99 6.01 -9.14
C GLU A 30 -7.84 6.95 -8.69
N GLY A 31 -6.75 6.37 -8.14
CA GLY A 31 -5.61 7.13 -7.61
C GLY A 31 -5.85 7.70 -6.22
N THR A 32 -6.94 7.31 -5.55
CA THR A 32 -7.24 7.72 -4.17
C THR A 32 -6.66 6.76 -3.15
N GLU A 33 -6.16 7.28 -2.04
CA GLU A 33 -5.66 6.46 -0.92
C GLU A 33 -6.81 5.66 -0.27
N HIS A 34 -6.51 4.42 0.13
CA HIS A 34 -7.43 3.63 0.93
C HIS A 34 -7.29 4.00 2.41
N ARG A 35 -8.01 5.04 2.84
CA ARG A 35 -7.92 5.65 4.18
C ARG A 35 -7.85 4.69 5.37
N GLU A 36 -8.62 3.61 5.38
CA GLU A 36 -8.60 2.64 6.48
C GLU A 36 -7.30 1.83 6.52
N ALA A 37 -6.79 1.43 5.35
CA ALA A 37 -5.53 0.74 5.25
C ALA A 37 -4.37 1.70 5.56
N ASP A 38 -4.47 2.94 5.11
CA ASP A 38 -3.48 3.98 5.42
C ASP A 38 -3.39 4.24 6.94
N ARG A 39 -4.53 4.38 7.64
CA ARG A 39 -4.56 4.49 9.10
C ARG A 39 -3.95 3.27 9.80
N PHE A 40 -4.15 2.07 9.28
CA PHE A 40 -3.53 0.87 9.82
C PHE A 40 -2.01 0.87 9.59
N LEU A 41 -1.57 1.16 8.37
CA LEU A 41 -0.16 1.16 7.99
C LEU A 41 0.64 2.25 8.71
N CYS A 42 0.02 3.40 8.99
CA CYS A 42 0.63 4.50 9.73
C CYS A 42 1.04 4.10 11.17
N GLN A 43 0.30 3.18 11.82
CA GLN A 43 0.67 2.64 13.14
C GLN A 43 1.96 1.80 13.11
N HIS A 44 2.34 1.32 11.92
CA HIS A 44 3.53 0.50 11.71
C HIS A 44 4.65 1.26 10.98
N GLU A 45 4.51 2.58 10.79
CA GLU A 45 5.52 3.37 10.10
C GLU A 45 6.90 3.25 10.78
N GLY A 46 7.94 3.01 9.99
CA GLY A 46 9.31 2.81 10.49
C GLY A 46 9.61 1.45 11.12
N SER A 47 8.60 0.59 11.34
CA SER A 47 8.78 -0.71 12.01
C SER A 47 9.36 -1.82 11.11
N GLY A 48 9.68 -1.54 9.84
CA GLY A 48 10.09 -2.54 8.83
C GLY A 48 8.98 -3.53 8.43
N THR A 49 8.01 -3.78 9.32
CA THR A 49 6.86 -4.68 9.10
C THR A 49 5.75 -4.05 8.27
N GLN A 50 5.72 -2.72 8.16
CA GLN A 50 4.73 -1.96 7.38
C GLN A 50 4.61 -2.47 5.94
N ARG A 51 5.74 -2.80 5.31
CA ARG A 51 5.76 -3.36 3.95
C ARG A 51 5.00 -4.67 3.87
N THR A 52 5.30 -5.60 4.79
CA THR A 52 4.65 -6.91 4.82
C THR A 52 3.14 -6.76 5.00
N TYR A 53 2.72 -5.91 5.93
CA TYR A 53 1.31 -5.63 6.13
C TYR A 53 0.63 -4.99 4.93
N ALA A 54 1.30 -4.10 4.20
CA ALA A 54 0.73 -3.49 3.00
C ALA A 54 0.41 -4.53 1.92
N TYR A 55 1.29 -5.50 1.70
CA TYR A 55 1.05 -6.58 0.73
C TYR A 55 -0.04 -7.55 1.21
N LEU A 56 -0.07 -7.89 2.51
CA LEU A 56 -1.13 -8.73 3.08
C LEU A 56 -2.51 -8.06 2.98
N LEU A 57 -2.57 -6.75 3.23
CA LEU A 57 -3.81 -5.98 3.15
C LEU A 57 -4.32 -5.88 1.71
N VAL A 58 -3.46 -5.62 0.73
CA VAL A 58 -3.91 -5.58 -0.69
C VAL A 58 -4.47 -6.92 -1.11
N ASP A 59 -3.83 -8.03 -0.73
CA ASP A 59 -4.36 -9.35 -1.03
C ASP A 59 -5.72 -9.55 -0.37
N HIS A 60 -5.83 -9.30 0.94
CA HIS A 60 -7.10 -9.43 1.66
C HIS A 60 -8.23 -8.56 1.07
N LEU A 61 -7.95 -7.30 0.73
CA LEU A 61 -8.93 -6.38 0.16
C LEU A 61 -9.36 -6.73 -1.28
N ARG A 62 -8.57 -7.54 -2.01
CA ARG A 62 -8.98 -8.07 -3.33
C ARG A 62 -9.94 -9.24 -3.24
N TRP A 63 -9.95 -9.94 -2.12
CA TRP A 63 -10.83 -11.08 -1.87
C TRP A 63 -12.18 -10.69 -1.26
N LEU A 64 -12.35 -9.41 -0.90
CA LEU A 64 -13.57 -8.85 -0.30
C LEU A 64 -14.48 -8.25 -1.37
#